data_AF-A0A0C3S9Q2-F1
#
_entry.id   AF-A0A0C3S9Q2-F1
#
_cell.length_a   1.000
_cell.length_b   1.000
_cell.length_c   1.000
_cell.angle_alpha   90.00
_cell.angle_beta   90.00
_cell.angle_gamma   90.00
#
_symmetry.space_group_name_H-M   'P 1'
#
loop_
_entity.id
_entity.type
_entity.pdbx_description
1 polymer ?
#
loop_
_entity_poly.entity_id
_entity_poly.type
_entity_poly.pdbx_seq_one_letter_code
_entity_poly.pdbx_strand_id
1 'polypeptide(L)'
;MTSEKDSSVSSSSVNLRHAAMNLAHRLSSLRDFIPAANELITCNDLPPEDVKRHCRKIVTLIEIARATLTQSGIKLHQHSSCIPALARHKLAYFNMLRMLQQQRHLMQEDQPFQDRVNRLLLPLATNLRAAPSEDTAQLPSGRNGLSSVAGVPSSSLRVPTVATQRRRLSKAGSAADGQMLPPDVLLRRPVKTLDPSTWKTATPSTNLAQRGRQWMEASYDEGEDGSDEEENESRPVVLHHPRRRFGIFCTGQQGPRHPGGMSR
;
A
#
# COMPACT_ATOMS: atom_id res chain seq x y z
N MET A 1 -39.39 -37.47 23.52
CA MET A 1 -39.02 -37.73 22.10
C MET A 1 -38.91 -36.38 21.40
N THR A 2 -37.76 -35.74 21.49
CA THR A 2 -37.46 -34.48 20.82
C THR A 2 -36.37 -34.77 19.81
N SER A 3 -36.76 -34.95 18.55
CA SER A 3 -35.85 -35.17 17.44
C SER A 3 -35.14 -33.85 17.13
N GLU A 4 -33.89 -33.73 17.55
CA GLU A 4 -32.98 -32.69 17.11
C GLU A 4 -32.63 -32.95 15.65
N LYS A 5 -33.26 -32.16 14.77
CA LYS A 5 -33.02 -32.17 13.34
C LYS A 5 -31.85 -31.23 13.07
N ASP A 6 -30.65 -31.77 13.18
CA ASP A 6 -29.40 -31.12 12.75
C ASP A 6 -29.54 -30.77 11.27
N SER A 7 -29.98 -29.55 11.03
CA SER A 7 -30.00 -28.92 9.72
C SER A 7 -28.56 -28.56 9.42
N SER A 8 -27.83 -29.51 8.86
CA SER A 8 -26.54 -29.34 8.23
C SER A 8 -26.68 -28.36 7.07
N VAL A 9 -26.74 -27.07 7.41
CA VAL A 9 -26.50 -25.97 6.49
C VAL A 9 -25.07 -26.19 6.02
N SER A 10 -24.99 -26.89 4.88
CA SER A 10 -23.79 -27.12 4.11
C SER A 10 -23.31 -25.74 3.71
N SER A 11 -22.54 -25.15 4.62
CA SER A 11 -21.89 -23.87 4.47
C SER A 11 -21.12 -24.02 3.19
N SER A 12 -21.54 -23.30 2.16
CA SER A 12 -20.90 -23.26 0.86
C SER A 12 -19.51 -22.69 1.11
N SER A 13 -18.59 -23.53 1.53
CA SER A 13 -17.17 -23.24 1.61
C SER A 13 -16.77 -23.04 0.17
N VAL A 14 -16.87 -21.78 -0.26
CA VAL A 14 -16.52 -21.35 -1.61
C VAL A 14 -15.16 -21.96 -1.85
N ASN A 15 -15.08 -22.86 -2.83
CA ASN A 15 -13.86 -23.60 -3.10
C ASN A 15 -12.85 -22.60 -3.68
N LEU A 16 -12.18 -21.88 -2.78
CA LEU A 16 -11.34 -20.73 -3.08
C LEU A 16 -10.18 -21.15 -4.00
N ARG A 17 -9.85 -22.44 -4.02
CA ARG A 17 -8.90 -23.03 -4.97
C ARG A 17 -9.35 -22.86 -6.42
N HIS A 18 -10.63 -23.07 -6.72
CA HIS A 18 -11.20 -22.95 -8.07
C HIS A 18 -11.64 -21.51 -8.35
N ALA A 19 -12.19 -20.83 -7.34
CA ALA A 19 -12.65 -19.46 -7.48
C ALA A 19 -11.51 -18.43 -7.60
N ALA A 20 -10.30 -18.71 -7.09
CA ALA A 20 -9.20 -17.74 -7.04
C ALA A 20 -8.82 -17.18 -8.41
N MET A 21 -8.79 -18.00 -9.47
CA MET A 21 -8.47 -17.50 -10.82
C MET A 21 -9.55 -16.57 -11.36
N ASN A 22 -10.82 -16.93 -11.15
CA ASN A 22 -11.95 -16.10 -11.53
C ASN A 22 -11.97 -14.77 -10.75
N LEU A 23 -11.76 -14.83 -9.43
CA LEU A 23 -11.62 -13.65 -8.56
C LEU A 23 -10.45 -12.77 -9.00
N ALA A 24 -9.29 -13.34 -9.30
CA ALA A 24 -8.14 -12.58 -9.79
C ALA A 24 -8.48 -11.81 -11.08
N HIS A 25 -9.14 -12.48 -12.04
CA HIS A 25 -9.58 -11.84 -13.28
C HIS A 25 -10.57 -10.70 -12.99
N ARG A 26 -11.60 -10.92 -12.17
CA ARG A 26 -12.60 -9.89 -11.84
C ARG A 26 -12.02 -8.74 -11.01
N LEU A 27 -11.10 -9.00 -10.09
CA LEU A 27 -10.38 -7.97 -9.32
C LEU A 27 -9.41 -7.14 -10.18
N SER A 28 -9.02 -7.67 -11.36
CA SER A 28 -8.25 -6.92 -12.36
C SER A 28 -9.12 -5.96 -13.20
N SER A 29 -10.44 -6.10 -13.17
CA SER A 29 -11.42 -5.28 -13.89
C SER A 29 -12.11 -4.29 -12.94
N LEU A 30 -12.03 -2.99 -13.20
CA LEU A 30 -12.79 -1.99 -12.41
C LEU A 30 -14.31 -2.20 -12.46
N ARG A 31 -14.83 -2.80 -13.54
CA ARG A 31 -16.28 -3.04 -13.71
C ARG A 31 -16.76 -4.12 -12.74
N ASP A 32 -15.97 -5.18 -12.58
CA ASP A 32 -16.31 -6.36 -11.78
C ASP A 32 -15.65 -6.36 -10.39
N PHE A 33 -14.90 -5.30 -10.09
CA PHE A 33 -14.12 -5.17 -8.88
C PHE A 33 -14.95 -5.29 -7.61
N ILE A 34 -16.06 -4.53 -7.52
CA ILE A 34 -16.88 -4.46 -6.31
C ILE A 34 -17.51 -5.82 -5.97
N PRO A 35 -18.22 -6.52 -6.89
CA PRO A 35 -18.78 -7.82 -6.57
C PRO A 35 -17.69 -8.85 -6.23
N ALA A 36 -16.54 -8.84 -6.91
CA ALA A 36 -15.43 -9.74 -6.59
C ALA A 36 -14.78 -9.45 -5.24
N ALA A 37 -14.65 -8.17 -4.87
CA ALA A 37 -14.14 -7.77 -3.56
C ALA A 37 -15.09 -8.20 -2.45
N ASN A 38 -16.40 -8.06 -2.63
CA ASN A 38 -17.39 -8.52 -1.66
C ASN A 38 -17.36 -10.04 -1.49
N GLU A 39 -17.22 -10.80 -2.59
CA GLU A 39 -17.05 -12.26 -2.56
C GLU A 39 -15.72 -12.67 -1.90
N LEU A 40 -14.66 -11.88 -2.02
CA LEU A 40 -13.43 -12.13 -1.26
C LEU A 40 -13.62 -11.83 0.24
N ILE A 41 -14.40 -10.81 0.59
CA ILE A 41 -14.67 -10.45 1.99
C ILE A 41 -15.43 -11.56 2.74
N THR A 42 -16.28 -12.35 2.06
CA THR A 42 -16.94 -13.51 2.69
C THR A 42 -15.97 -14.62 3.08
N CYS A 43 -14.68 -14.54 2.67
CA CYS A 43 -13.64 -15.40 3.21
C CYS A 43 -13.39 -15.18 4.72
N ASN A 44 -13.95 -14.10 5.30
CA ASN A 44 -13.95 -13.90 6.75
C ASN A 44 -14.73 -14.98 7.51
N ASP A 45 -15.73 -15.57 6.85
CA ASP A 45 -16.63 -16.55 7.44
C ASP A 45 -16.08 -17.99 7.32
N LEU A 46 -14.91 -18.16 6.69
CA LEU A 46 -14.25 -19.46 6.57
C LEU A 46 -13.68 -19.92 7.93
N PRO A 47 -13.68 -21.24 8.19
CA PRO A 47 -12.96 -21.81 9.33
C PRO A 47 -11.49 -21.37 9.34
N PRO A 48 -10.88 -21.18 10.52
CA PRO A 48 -9.51 -20.71 10.64
C PRO A 48 -8.50 -21.61 9.92
N GLU A 49 -8.79 -22.92 9.82
CA GLU A 49 -7.95 -23.88 9.11
C GLU A 49 -7.96 -23.67 7.59
N ASP A 50 -9.11 -23.31 7.01
CA ASP A 50 -9.21 -22.99 5.58
C ASP A 50 -8.55 -21.65 5.26
N VAL A 51 -8.67 -20.68 6.18
CA VAL A 51 -7.98 -19.39 6.08
C VAL A 51 -6.47 -19.59 6.06
N LYS A 52 -5.92 -20.44 6.95
CA LYS A 52 -4.49 -20.80 6.95
C LYS A 52 -4.08 -21.44 5.62
N ARG A 53 -4.82 -22.44 5.15
CA ARG A 53 -4.57 -23.14 3.87
C ARG A 53 -4.62 -22.21 2.65
N HIS A 54 -5.36 -21.11 2.72
CA HIS A 54 -5.56 -20.20 1.59
C HIS A 54 -4.99 -18.79 1.79
N CYS A 55 -4.27 -18.54 2.89
CA CYS A 55 -3.76 -17.21 3.24
C CYS A 55 -2.93 -16.57 2.11
N ARG A 56 -2.04 -17.36 1.48
CA ARG A 56 -1.18 -16.90 0.38
C ARG A 56 -2.00 -16.45 -0.84
N LYS A 57 -3.13 -17.13 -1.11
CA LYS A 57 -4.03 -16.77 -2.20
C LYS A 57 -4.81 -15.50 -1.88
N ILE A 58 -5.37 -15.40 -0.68
CA ILE A 58 -6.09 -14.20 -0.22
C ILE A 58 -5.18 -12.96 -0.33
N VAL A 59 -3.95 -13.05 0.17
CA VAL A 59 -2.96 -11.96 0.10
C VAL A 59 -2.65 -11.59 -1.35
N THR A 60 -2.48 -12.57 -2.24
CA THR A 60 -2.23 -12.32 -3.67
C THR A 60 -3.41 -11.64 -4.36
N LEU A 61 -4.65 -12.04 -4.04
CA LEU A 61 -5.86 -11.39 -4.57
C LEU A 61 -5.97 -9.93 -4.11
N ILE A 62 -5.65 -9.64 -2.84
CA ILE A 62 -5.63 -8.27 -2.31
C ILE A 62 -4.55 -7.42 -3.01
N GLU A 63 -3.40 -7.99 -3.35
CA GLU A 63 -2.37 -7.29 -4.11
C GLU A 63 -2.77 -6.99 -5.55
N ILE A 64 -3.45 -7.94 -6.22
CA ILE A 64 -4.03 -7.70 -7.54
C ILE A 64 -5.00 -6.52 -7.44
N ALA A 65 -5.90 -6.53 -6.46
CA ALA A 65 -6.84 -5.45 -6.23
C ALA A 65 -6.12 -4.10 -6.00
N ARG A 66 -5.06 -4.08 -5.17
CA ARG A 66 -4.22 -2.90 -4.94
C ARG A 66 -3.62 -2.37 -6.24
N ALA A 67 -3.05 -3.26 -7.07
CA ALA A 67 -2.44 -2.91 -8.34
C ALA A 67 -3.47 -2.31 -9.30
N THR A 68 -4.64 -2.93 -9.45
CA THR A 68 -5.74 -2.44 -10.30
C THR A 68 -6.16 -1.02 -9.92
N LEU A 69 -6.38 -0.76 -8.63
CA LEU A 69 -6.80 0.57 -8.17
C LEU A 69 -5.69 1.61 -8.36
N THR A 70 -4.43 1.24 -8.11
CA THR A 70 -3.28 2.14 -8.29
C THR A 70 -3.07 2.48 -9.76
N GLN A 71 -3.18 1.50 -10.67
CA GLN A 71 -3.12 1.71 -12.12
C GLN A 71 -4.25 2.62 -12.62
N SER A 72 -5.39 2.59 -11.94
CA SER A 72 -6.53 3.46 -12.22
C SER A 72 -6.40 4.87 -11.62
N GLY A 73 -5.23 5.21 -11.05
CA GLY A 73 -4.95 6.53 -10.46
C GLY A 73 -5.52 6.75 -9.06
N ILE A 74 -6.02 5.71 -8.39
CA ILE A 74 -6.61 5.83 -7.05
C ILE A 74 -5.50 5.82 -6.00
N LYS A 75 -5.43 6.89 -5.20
CA LYS A 75 -4.52 6.96 -4.04
C LYS A 75 -5.11 6.15 -2.88
N LEU A 76 -4.41 5.10 -2.47
CA LEU A 76 -4.84 4.16 -1.44
C LEU A 76 -4.39 4.59 -0.03
N HIS A 77 -4.57 5.86 0.32
CA HIS A 77 -4.41 6.34 1.70
C HIS A 77 -5.76 6.64 2.32
N GLN A 78 -5.98 6.29 3.58
CA GLN A 78 -7.26 6.48 4.28
C GLN A 78 -7.77 7.93 4.18
N HIS A 79 -6.89 8.91 4.35
CA HIS A 79 -7.23 10.34 4.35
C HIS A 79 -7.05 11.06 2.99
N SER A 80 -6.66 10.33 1.93
CA SER A 80 -6.52 10.96 0.62
C SER A 80 -7.87 11.23 -0.04
N SER A 81 -7.99 12.38 -0.70
CA SER A 81 -9.13 12.68 -1.56
C SER A 81 -9.24 11.64 -2.68
N CYS A 82 -10.47 11.25 -3.01
CA CYS A 82 -10.78 10.31 -4.07
C CYS A 82 -11.84 10.94 -4.98
N ILE A 83 -11.77 10.64 -6.27
CA ILE A 83 -12.82 11.03 -7.22
C ILE A 83 -14.13 10.33 -6.79
N PRO A 84 -15.26 11.04 -6.69
CA PRO A 84 -16.52 10.45 -6.19
C PRO A 84 -16.93 9.15 -6.89
N ALA A 85 -16.73 9.07 -8.21
CA ALA A 85 -17.02 7.87 -9.01
C ALA A 85 -16.21 6.63 -8.59
N LEU A 86 -15.01 6.80 -8.03
CA LEU A 86 -14.10 5.72 -7.62
C LEU A 86 -14.09 5.50 -6.09
N ALA A 87 -14.89 6.27 -5.35
CA ALA A 87 -14.96 6.18 -3.90
C ALA A 87 -15.41 4.79 -3.42
N ARG A 88 -16.33 4.15 -4.15
CA ARG A 88 -16.85 2.81 -3.83
C ARG A 88 -15.78 1.73 -3.97
N HIS A 89 -14.95 1.80 -5.01
CA HIS A 89 -13.83 0.87 -5.20
C HIS A 89 -12.78 1.00 -4.10
N LYS A 90 -12.43 2.24 -3.74
CA LYS A 90 -11.55 2.52 -2.62
C LYS A 90 -12.10 1.93 -1.31
N LEU A 91 -13.38 2.14 -1.02
CA LEU A 91 -14.02 1.61 0.17
C LEU A 91 -13.99 0.07 0.21
N ALA A 92 -14.32 -0.59 -0.91
CA ALA A 92 -14.29 -2.06 -1.02
C ALA A 92 -12.87 -2.62 -0.75
N TYR A 93 -11.83 -1.96 -1.27
CA TYR A 93 -10.45 -2.31 -0.95
C TYR A 93 -10.10 -2.17 0.53
N PHE A 94 -10.52 -1.08 1.18
CA PHE A 94 -10.31 -0.92 2.61
C PHE A 94 -11.07 -1.96 3.44
N ASN A 95 -12.24 -2.42 2.98
CA ASN A 95 -12.94 -3.53 3.64
C ASN A 95 -12.15 -4.84 3.54
N MET A 96 -11.56 -5.16 2.38
CA MET A 96 -10.66 -6.32 2.23
C MET A 96 -9.44 -6.22 3.15
N LEU A 97 -8.86 -5.03 3.31
CA LEU A 97 -7.75 -4.83 4.24
C LEU A 97 -8.18 -5.02 5.71
N ARG A 98 -9.38 -4.60 6.10
CA ARG A 98 -9.89 -4.82 7.46
C ARG A 98 -10.13 -6.31 7.75
N MET A 99 -10.68 -7.04 6.78
CA MET A 99 -10.79 -8.50 6.85
C MET A 99 -9.40 -9.14 7.05
N LEU A 100 -8.42 -8.75 6.22
CA LEU A 100 -7.05 -9.26 6.35
C LEU A 100 -6.43 -8.93 7.72
N GLN A 101 -6.71 -7.74 8.26
CA GLN A 101 -6.26 -7.34 9.59
C GLN A 101 -6.84 -8.23 10.69
N GLN A 102 -8.12 -8.58 10.61
CA GLN A 102 -8.79 -9.48 11.57
C GLN A 102 -8.16 -10.88 11.55
N GLN A 103 -7.88 -11.40 10.36
CA GLN A 103 -7.30 -12.74 10.16
C GLN A 103 -5.77 -12.80 10.33
N ARG A 104 -5.10 -11.67 10.60
CA ARG A 104 -3.62 -11.57 10.65
C ARG A 104 -2.98 -12.57 11.62
N HIS A 105 -3.63 -12.84 12.75
CA HIS A 105 -3.13 -13.74 13.78
C HIS A 105 -3.07 -15.21 13.32
N LEU A 106 -3.85 -15.59 12.31
CA LEU A 106 -3.84 -16.94 11.73
C LEU A 106 -2.68 -17.13 10.73
N MET A 107 -2.02 -16.06 10.31
CA MET A 107 -1.04 -16.06 9.22
C MET A 107 0.42 -16.06 9.69
N GLN A 108 0.70 -16.52 10.92
CA GLN A 108 1.99 -16.31 11.62
C GLN A 108 3.13 -17.28 11.24
N GLU A 109 2.90 -18.27 10.37
CA GLU A 109 3.90 -19.32 10.09
C GLU A 109 5.17 -18.82 9.41
N ASP A 110 5.07 -17.80 8.54
CA ASP A 110 6.18 -17.36 7.69
C ASP A 110 6.52 -15.87 7.91
N GLN A 111 7.71 -15.57 8.43
CA GLN A 111 8.20 -14.19 8.61
C GLN A 111 8.18 -13.34 7.32
N PRO A 112 8.71 -13.79 6.15
CA PRO A 112 8.67 -12.98 4.93
C PRO A 112 7.24 -12.76 4.42
N PHE A 113 6.33 -13.68 4.71
CA PHE A 113 4.92 -13.53 4.39
C PHE A 113 4.24 -12.51 5.30
N GLN A 114 4.54 -12.53 6.60
CA GLN A 114 4.09 -11.51 7.55
C GLN A 114 4.53 -10.11 7.15
N ASP A 115 5.77 -9.93 6.69
CA ASP A 115 6.23 -8.63 6.17
C ASP A 115 5.43 -8.16 4.95
N ARG A 116 5.01 -9.08 4.09
CA ARG A 116 4.13 -8.79 2.95
C ARG A 116 2.75 -8.34 3.42
N VAL A 117 2.15 -9.05 4.40
CA VAL A 117 0.88 -8.66 5.02
C VAL A 117 0.97 -7.29 5.70
N ASN A 118 2.03 -7.06 6.48
CA ASN A 118 2.27 -5.77 7.16
C ASN A 118 2.35 -4.62 6.16
N ARG A 119 3.05 -4.81 5.03
CA ARG A 119 3.12 -3.81 3.94
C ARG A 119 1.78 -3.54 3.28
N LEU A 120 0.89 -4.53 3.19
CA LEU A 120 -0.48 -4.35 2.68
C LEU A 120 -1.37 -3.58 3.66
N LEU A 121 -1.13 -3.75 4.96
CA LEU A 121 -1.90 -3.10 6.02
C LEU A 121 -1.42 -1.68 6.36
N LEU A 122 -0.27 -1.24 5.84
CA LEU A 122 0.24 0.13 6.02
C LEU A 122 -0.81 1.24 5.76
N PRO A 123 -1.62 1.19 4.67
CA PRO A 123 -2.70 2.14 4.43
C PRO A 123 -3.74 2.29 5.56
N LEU A 124 -3.92 1.25 6.38
CA LEU A 124 -4.80 1.28 7.55
C LEU A 124 -4.08 1.78 8.81
N ALA A 125 -2.78 1.48 8.93
CA ALA A 125 -1.97 1.87 10.08
C ALA A 125 -1.67 3.38 10.12
N THR A 126 -1.83 4.10 9.01
CA THR A 126 -1.58 5.55 8.92
C THR A 126 -2.57 6.45 9.68
N ASN A 127 -3.26 5.93 10.70
CA ASN A 127 -3.84 6.76 11.76
C ASN A 127 -2.73 7.32 12.67
N LEU A 128 -1.65 7.85 12.08
CA LEU A 128 -0.77 8.79 12.76
C LEU A 128 -1.62 10.04 12.98
N ARG A 129 -2.47 9.95 14.00
CA ARG A 129 -2.91 11.09 14.78
C ARG A 129 -1.59 11.74 15.13
N ALA A 130 -1.26 12.83 14.43
CA ALA A 130 -0.22 13.73 14.88
C ALA A 130 -0.64 14.01 16.32
N ALA A 131 0.02 13.35 17.26
CA ALA A 131 -0.17 13.66 18.66
C ALA A 131 0.06 15.17 18.67
N PRO A 132 -0.89 15.98 19.16
CA PRO A 132 -0.58 17.37 19.41
C PRO A 132 0.70 17.29 20.24
N SER A 133 1.80 17.77 19.67
CA SER A 133 3.03 17.94 20.41
C SER A 133 2.60 18.86 21.53
N GLU A 134 2.36 18.29 22.70
CA GLU A 134 2.24 19.04 23.92
C GLU A 134 3.64 19.63 24.12
N ASP A 135 3.97 20.67 23.34
CA ASP A 135 4.86 21.75 23.72
C ASP A 135 4.19 22.43 24.91
N THR A 136 4.20 21.65 25.98
CA THR A 136 4.14 22.03 27.34
C THR A 136 5.42 22.82 27.55
N ALA A 137 5.38 24.08 27.14
CA ALA A 137 6.15 25.12 27.80
C ALA A 137 5.65 25.22 29.25
N GLN A 138 5.84 24.17 30.05
CA GLN A 138 5.82 24.28 31.50
C GLN A 138 7.18 24.84 31.89
N LEU A 139 7.14 26.16 32.13
CA LEU A 139 8.00 26.79 33.11
C LEU A 139 8.07 25.93 34.39
N PRO A 140 9.26 25.73 34.98
CA PRO A 140 9.41 25.03 36.24
C PRO A 140 8.89 25.94 37.36
N SER A 141 7.66 25.70 37.82
CA SER A 141 7.18 26.29 39.07
C SER A 141 7.04 25.16 40.08
N GLY A 142 8.09 24.99 40.87
CA GLY A 142 8.13 23.99 41.93
C GLY A 142 7.14 24.30 43.04
N ARG A 143 6.56 23.24 43.62
CA ARG A 143 6.34 23.14 45.07
C ARG A 143 5.98 21.72 45.47
N ASN A 144 6.68 21.29 46.51
CA ASN A 144 6.58 20.02 47.21
C ASN A 144 5.18 19.79 47.79
N GLY A 145 4.78 18.53 47.91
CA GLY A 145 3.61 18.16 48.71
C GLY A 145 3.30 16.66 48.64
N LEU A 146 3.74 15.94 49.66
CA LEU A 146 3.48 14.53 49.93
C LEU A 146 1.99 14.26 50.20
N SER A 147 1.63 12.98 50.04
CA SER A 147 0.46 12.27 50.59
C SER A 147 -0.86 12.38 49.83
N SER A 148 -1.42 11.25 49.41
CA SER A 148 -2.39 10.52 50.25
C SER A 148 -3.33 9.61 49.44
N VAL A 149 -3.45 8.40 49.96
CA VAL A 149 -4.36 7.26 49.81
C VAL A 149 -5.74 7.44 49.14
N ALA A 150 -6.10 6.42 48.35
CA ALA A 150 -7.41 5.76 48.16
C ALA A 150 -8.71 6.54 47.83
N GLY A 151 -9.46 6.00 46.87
CA GLY A 151 -10.91 6.26 46.74
C GLY A 151 -11.46 5.98 45.34
N VAL A 152 -12.26 4.92 45.21
CA VAL A 152 -13.04 4.52 44.02
C VAL A 152 -14.34 5.36 43.94
N PRO A 153 -15.26 5.10 42.98
CA PRO A 153 -15.54 5.90 41.78
C PRO A 153 -16.75 6.82 41.94
N SER A 154 -16.91 7.80 41.04
CA SER A 154 -18.22 8.44 40.87
C SER A 154 -18.50 8.84 39.43
N SER A 155 -19.58 8.27 38.91
CA SER A 155 -20.23 8.57 37.65
C SER A 155 -20.60 10.05 37.57
N SER A 156 -20.23 10.71 36.47
CA SER A 156 -20.89 11.95 36.07
C SER A 156 -21.05 11.98 34.55
N LEU A 157 -22.28 11.70 34.14
CA LEU A 157 -22.80 11.99 32.81
C LEU A 157 -22.65 13.49 32.57
N ARG A 158 -21.76 13.88 31.66
CA ARG A 158 -21.73 15.24 31.10
C ARG A 158 -22.01 15.18 29.61
N VAL A 159 -23.22 15.62 29.28
CA VAL A 159 -23.70 15.99 27.95
C VAL A 159 -22.82 17.14 27.43
N PRO A 160 -22.28 17.08 26.19
CA PRO A 160 -21.70 18.27 25.59
C PRO A 160 -22.80 19.09 24.90
N THR A 161 -23.15 20.20 25.55
CA THR A 161 -23.95 21.29 24.99
C THR A 161 -23.23 21.92 23.80
N VAL A 162 -23.96 22.02 22.69
CA VAL A 162 -23.56 22.72 21.46
C VAL A 162 -23.38 24.20 21.76
N ALA A 163 -22.13 24.68 21.74
CA ALA A 163 -21.82 26.11 21.79
C ALA A 163 -21.24 26.55 20.45
N THR A 164 -22.13 27.06 19.59
CA THR A 164 -21.81 27.75 18.34
C THR A 164 -21.17 29.10 18.66
N GLN A 165 -19.84 29.17 18.71
CA GLN A 165 -19.12 30.45 18.83
C GLN A 165 -18.61 30.90 17.45
N ARG A 166 -19.41 31.73 16.79
CA ARG A 166 -18.97 32.58 15.68
C ARG A 166 -17.95 33.59 16.20
N ARG A 167 -16.65 33.32 16.06
CA ARG A 167 -15.61 34.35 16.18
C ARG A 167 -15.43 35.05 14.83
N ARG A 168 -15.90 36.30 14.78
CA ARG A 168 -15.58 37.28 13.75
C ARG A 168 -14.07 37.59 13.84
N LEU A 169 -13.34 37.40 12.75
CA LEU A 169 -11.98 37.90 12.61
C LEU A 169 -12.03 39.42 12.35
N SER A 170 -11.51 40.18 13.31
CA SER A 170 -11.08 41.56 13.11
C SER A 170 -9.79 41.60 12.30
N LYS A 171 -9.78 42.55 11.37
CA LYS A 171 -8.71 42.95 10.45
C LYS A 171 -7.91 44.11 11.07
N ALA A 172 -6.68 44.30 10.56
CA ALA A 172 -5.67 45.31 10.92
C ALA A 172 -4.86 44.93 12.18
N GLY A 173 -3.53 44.92 12.19
CA GLY A 173 -2.51 45.32 11.24
C GLY A 173 -1.22 45.54 12.05
N SER A 174 -0.05 45.20 11.51
CA SER A 174 1.18 45.94 11.78
C SER A 174 2.27 45.41 10.87
N ALA A 175 2.79 46.28 10.01
CA ALA A 175 3.97 46.06 9.23
C ALA A 175 5.18 46.08 10.17
N ALA A 176 5.93 44.99 10.19
CA ALA A 176 7.32 44.99 10.62
C ALA A 176 8.12 44.32 9.52
N ASP A 177 9.00 45.13 8.94
CA ASP A 177 10.00 44.78 7.95
C ASP A 177 10.75 43.50 8.32
N GLY A 178 10.60 42.51 7.46
CA GLY A 178 11.29 41.23 7.53
C GLY A 178 11.33 40.67 6.12
N GLN A 179 11.98 41.40 5.21
CA GLN A 179 12.26 40.96 3.85
C GLN A 179 13.10 39.68 3.89
N MET A 180 12.43 38.52 3.86
CA MET A 180 13.05 37.32 3.31
C MET A 180 12.77 37.31 1.82
N LEU A 181 13.83 37.50 1.02
CA LEU A 181 13.76 37.38 -0.42
C LEU A 181 13.31 35.94 -0.81
N PRO A 182 12.42 35.80 -1.81
CA PRO A 182 11.97 34.49 -2.27
C PRO A 182 13.15 33.68 -2.84
N PRO A 183 13.25 32.36 -2.57
CA PRO A 183 14.35 31.50 -3.01
C PRO A 183 14.37 31.18 -4.52
N ASP A 184 13.76 32.02 -5.37
CA ASP A 184 13.52 31.74 -6.79
C ASP A 184 14.55 32.36 -7.77
N VAL A 185 15.71 32.82 -7.31
CA VAL A 185 16.67 33.56 -8.17
C VAL A 185 17.87 32.71 -8.66
N LEU A 186 18.12 31.50 -8.17
CA LEU A 186 19.39 30.80 -8.45
C LEU A 186 19.35 29.57 -9.37
N LEU A 187 18.34 29.39 -10.22
CA LEU A 187 18.44 28.39 -11.30
C LEU A 187 17.79 28.87 -12.61
N ARG A 188 18.28 30.00 -13.17
CA ARG A 188 18.18 30.21 -14.62
C ARG A 188 19.06 29.17 -15.32
N ARG A 189 18.47 28.01 -15.62
CA ARG A 189 19.02 27.09 -16.62
C ARG A 189 19.15 27.85 -17.94
N PRO A 190 20.32 27.86 -18.59
CA PRO A 190 20.43 28.39 -19.93
C PRO A 190 19.51 27.57 -20.84
N VAL A 191 18.57 28.27 -21.49
CA VAL A 191 17.79 27.73 -22.60
C VAL A 191 18.79 27.41 -23.70
N LYS A 192 19.20 26.15 -23.81
CA LYS A 192 19.86 25.65 -25.00
C LYS A 192 18.80 25.70 -26.09
N THR A 193 18.96 26.63 -27.01
CA THR A 193 18.29 26.64 -28.31
C THR A 193 18.46 25.27 -28.93
N LEU A 194 17.37 24.49 -28.93
CA LEU A 194 17.25 23.25 -29.67
C LEU A 194 17.27 23.62 -31.15
N ASP A 195 18.34 23.21 -31.81
CA ASP A 195 18.44 23.17 -33.26
C ASP A 195 17.27 22.33 -33.83
N PRO A 196 16.45 22.85 -34.76
CA PRO A 196 15.32 22.12 -35.33
C PRO A 196 15.70 21.01 -36.34
N SER A 197 16.98 20.66 -36.48
CA SER A 197 17.48 20.01 -37.69
C SER A 197 18.32 18.75 -37.43
N THR A 198 17.77 17.75 -36.73
CA THR A 198 18.21 16.34 -36.86
C THR A 198 17.15 15.39 -36.30
N TRP A 199 15.95 15.34 -36.89
CA TRP A 199 15.01 14.23 -36.71
C TRP A 199 15.28 13.12 -37.75
N LYS A 200 16.56 12.88 -38.04
CA LYS A 200 16.99 11.74 -38.85
C LYS A 200 16.63 10.45 -38.09
N THR A 201 15.47 9.89 -38.46
CA THR A 201 15.24 8.47 -38.70
C THR A 201 16.05 7.53 -37.81
N ALA A 202 15.82 7.62 -36.49
CA ALA A 202 16.02 6.47 -35.63
C ALA A 202 14.85 5.52 -35.88
N THR A 203 15.06 4.57 -36.78
CA THR A 203 14.20 3.42 -37.00
C THR A 203 13.77 2.83 -35.66
N PRO A 204 12.46 2.68 -35.38
CA PRO A 204 12.03 1.95 -34.20
C PRO A 204 12.55 0.52 -34.33
N SER A 205 13.49 0.14 -33.46
CA SER A 205 13.91 -1.25 -33.32
C SER A 205 12.70 -2.03 -32.79
N THR A 206 11.94 -2.59 -33.72
CA THR A 206 10.93 -3.62 -33.49
C THR A 206 11.65 -4.87 -33.00
N ASN A 207 11.98 -4.90 -31.70
CA ASN A 207 12.38 -6.11 -30.98
C ASN A 207 11.65 -6.16 -29.64
N LEU A 208 10.33 -5.95 -29.68
CA LEU A 208 9.40 -6.21 -28.58
C LEU A 208 8.15 -6.93 -29.10
N ALA A 209 8.38 -7.97 -29.91
CA ALA A 209 7.32 -8.86 -30.38
C ALA A 209 7.87 -10.29 -30.52
N GLN A 210 8.41 -10.87 -29.44
CA GLN A 210 8.64 -12.32 -29.33
C GLN A 210 9.01 -12.70 -27.89
N ARG A 211 8.11 -12.43 -26.93
CA ARG A 211 8.14 -13.14 -25.64
C ARG A 211 6.76 -13.31 -25.05
N GLY A 212 5.79 -13.52 -25.94
CA GLY A 212 4.43 -13.88 -25.60
C GLY A 212 4.09 -15.20 -26.30
N ARG A 213 3.55 -16.12 -25.51
CA ARG A 213 2.90 -17.39 -25.91
C ARG A 213 3.84 -18.54 -26.28
N GLN A 214 4.40 -19.15 -25.23
CA GLN A 214 4.53 -20.60 -25.21
C GLN A 214 4.01 -21.10 -23.85
N TRP A 215 2.71 -20.88 -23.63
CA TRP A 215 1.98 -21.79 -22.75
C TRP A 215 1.71 -22.99 -23.63
N MET A 216 2.48 -24.05 -23.43
CA MET A 216 2.16 -25.36 -23.98
C MET A 216 0.72 -25.65 -23.57
N GLU A 217 -0.10 -25.86 -24.60
CA GLU A 217 -1.28 -26.72 -24.56
C GLU A 217 -0.85 -28.02 -23.85
N ALA A 218 -1.08 -28.08 -22.54
CA ALA A 218 -1.10 -29.35 -21.84
C ALA A 218 -2.41 -30.00 -22.28
N SER A 219 -2.30 -30.83 -23.32
CA SER A 219 -3.24 -31.89 -23.61
C SER A 219 -3.55 -32.63 -22.30
N TYR A 220 -4.81 -32.58 -21.88
CA TYR A 220 -5.32 -33.47 -20.85
C TYR A 220 -5.36 -34.87 -21.48
N ASP A 221 -4.31 -35.64 -21.24
CA ASP A 221 -4.29 -37.08 -21.42
C ASP A 221 -4.98 -37.68 -20.17
N GLU A 222 -6.14 -38.29 -20.38
CA GLU A 222 -6.79 -39.15 -19.39
C GLU A 222 -5.94 -40.42 -19.26
N GLY A 223 -4.99 -40.40 -18.33
CA GLY A 223 -4.11 -41.52 -17.99
C GLY A 223 -4.34 -41.98 -16.57
N GLU A 224 -4.64 -43.27 -16.44
CA GLU A 224 -5.02 -44.04 -15.27
C GLU A 224 -3.99 -44.05 -14.10
N ASP A 225 -4.54 -44.25 -12.91
CA ASP A 225 -4.06 -45.11 -11.81
C ASP A 225 -2.59 -45.59 -11.85
N GLY A 226 -1.80 -45.20 -10.85
CA GLY A 226 -0.44 -45.73 -10.67
C GLY A 226 0.32 -45.05 -9.54
N SER A 227 0.90 -45.87 -8.68
CA SER A 227 1.45 -45.56 -7.36
C SER A 227 2.84 -44.92 -7.36
N ASP A 228 3.22 -44.53 -6.14
CA ASP A 228 4.55 -44.52 -5.54
C ASP A 228 5.46 -43.27 -5.66
N GLU A 229 5.66 -42.72 -4.45
CA GLU A 229 6.85 -42.10 -3.88
C GLU A 229 8.05 -41.83 -4.80
N GLU A 230 8.33 -40.55 -5.05
CA GLU A 230 9.71 -40.08 -5.15
C GLU A 230 9.88 -38.67 -4.56
N GLU A 231 10.85 -38.57 -3.66
CA GLU A 231 11.37 -37.35 -3.03
C GLU A 231 11.90 -36.39 -4.10
N ASN A 232 11.20 -35.28 -4.34
CA ASN A 232 11.70 -34.25 -5.23
C ASN A 232 12.44 -33.17 -4.43
N GLU A 233 13.75 -33.39 -4.29
CA GLU A 233 14.73 -32.49 -3.68
C GLU A 233 14.78 -31.15 -4.44
N SER A 234 14.11 -30.15 -3.86
CA SER A 234 13.96 -28.81 -4.45
C SER A 234 15.29 -28.06 -4.47
N ARG A 235 15.97 -28.05 -5.63
CA ARG A 235 17.15 -27.21 -5.86
C ARG A 235 16.78 -25.71 -5.83
N PRO A 236 17.52 -24.86 -5.10
CA PRO A 236 17.22 -23.44 -5.01
C PRO A 236 17.53 -22.73 -6.34
N VAL A 237 16.51 -22.12 -6.94
CA VAL A 237 16.66 -21.25 -8.11
C VAL A 237 17.27 -19.91 -7.66
N VAL A 238 18.57 -19.73 -7.93
CA VAL A 238 19.28 -18.48 -7.66
C VAL A 238 18.91 -17.44 -8.71
N LEU A 239 17.97 -16.56 -8.38
CA LEU A 239 17.61 -15.39 -9.19
C LEU A 239 18.64 -14.28 -9.02
N HIS A 240 19.58 -14.17 -9.97
CA HIS A 240 20.49 -13.03 -10.07
C HIS A 240 19.72 -11.74 -10.39
N HIS A 241 19.57 -10.88 -9.40
CA HIS A 241 19.02 -9.55 -9.59
C HIS A 241 20.09 -8.64 -10.23
N PRO A 242 19.81 -7.98 -11.37
CA PRO A 242 20.75 -7.03 -11.94
C PRO A 242 20.92 -5.86 -10.97
N ARG A 243 22.15 -5.71 -10.45
CA ARG A 243 22.55 -4.57 -9.62
C ARG A 243 22.35 -3.27 -10.40
N ARG A 244 21.19 -2.62 -10.20
CA ARG A 244 20.97 -1.24 -10.61
C ARG A 244 21.88 -0.35 -9.76
N ARG A 245 23.04 0.02 -10.30
CA ARG A 245 23.89 1.07 -9.73
C ARG A 245 23.13 2.38 -9.86
N PHE A 246 22.59 2.89 -8.75
CA PHE A 246 22.21 4.29 -8.63
C PHE A 246 23.51 5.10 -8.61
N GLY A 247 24.04 5.39 -9.80
CA GLY A 247 25.14 6.33 -9.95
C GLY A 247 24.62 7.74 -9.73
N ILE A 248 24.90 8.31 -8.56
CA ILE A 248 24.88 9.76 -8.39
C ILE A 248 26.11 10.27 -9.14
N PHE A 249 25.93 10.60 -10.42
CA PHE A 249 26.97 11.26 -11.21
C PHE A 249 27.10 12.71 -10.75
N CYS A 250 27.90 12.92 -9.71
CA CYS A 250 28.52 14.21 -9.47
C CYS A 250 29.53 14.44 -10.61
N THR A 251 29.08 15.04 -11.70
CA THR A 251 29.96 15.51 -12.77
C THR A 251 30.76 16.70 -12.23
N GLY A 252 31.92 16.40 -11.63
CA GLY A 252 32.89 17.41 -11.25
C GLY A 252 33.37 18.14 -12.51
N GLN A 253 33.06 19.43 -12.62
CA GLN A 253 33.66 20.31 -13.60
C GLN A 253 35.19 20.32 -13.40
N GLN A 254 35.93 19.81 -14.38
CA GLN A 254 37.36 20.06 -14.44
C GLN A 254 37.57 21.49 -14.95
N GLY A 255 38.05 22.37 -14.08
CA GLY A 255 38.42 23.73 -14.45
C GLY A 255 39.61 23.77 -15.42
N PRO A 256 39.73 24.81 -16.25
CA PRO A 256 40.80 24.93 -17.24
C PRO A 256 42.15 25.14 -16.54
N ARG A 257 43.09 24.20 -16.75
CA ARG A 257 44.50 24.37 -16.40
C ARG A 257 45.14 25.32 -17.40
N HIS A 258 45.52 26.51 -16.95
CA HIS A 258 46.45 27.39 -17.67
C HIS A 258 47.87 26.80 -17.63
N PRO A 259 48.53 26.55 -18.78
CA PRO A 259 49.96 26.30 -18.80
C PRO A 259 50.70 27.65 -18.71
N GLY A 260 51.48 27.83 -17.64
CA GLY A 260 52.41 28.93 -17.50
C GLY A 260 53.55 28.81 -18.52
N GLY A 261 53.66 29.82 -19.38
CA GLY A 261 54.79 30.00 -20.27
C GLY A 261 56.01 30.47 -19.48
N MET A 262 57.08 29.68 -19.53
CA MET A 262 58.43 30.16 -19.27
C MET A 262 58.96 30.75 -20.58
N SER A 263 59.38 32.00 -20.57
CA SER A 263 60.30 32.54 -21.56
C SER A 263 61.41 33.28 -20.83
N ARG A 264 62.60 33.05 -21.35
CA ARG A 264 63.92 33.44 -20.86
C ARG A 264 64.15 34.94 -20.93
#